data_AF-A0A519W0D1-F1
#
_entry.id   AF-A0A519W0D1-F1
#
_cell.length_a   1.000
_cell.length_b   1.000
_cell.length_c   1.000
_cell.angle_alpha   90.00
_cell.angle_beta   90.00
_cell.angle_gamma   90.00
#
_symmetry.space_group_name_H-M   'P 1'
#
loop_
_entity.id
_entity.type
_entity.pdbx_description
1 polymer ?
#
loop_
_entity_poly.entity_id
_entity_poly.type
_entity_poly.pdbx_seq_one_letter_code
_entity_poly.pdbx_strand_id
1 'polypeptide(L)'
;MRLSKYLLLMLFFPLVLLSCSKGNEHITRDLYTRALPVSFDFPAITDSTKVITITEFKGSTNLDSLIRVATNSQFGTEDIESIRLSSLKMDVVNSDTTYNFRLLENLSVKLSSRSTLSDELAKVTSNSDIISQTINIPVTGPDVQLKDVFNAGNYNYVLFGKIRRKTSRSFKTTLTAQYRITLAK
;
A
#
# COMPACT_ATOMS: atom_id res chain seq x y z
N MET A 1 -75.14 -11.23 -54.93
CA MET A 1 -73.91 -11.25 -55.75
C MET A 1 -73.03 -10.10 -55.26
N ARG A 2 -71.82 -10.26 -54.72
CA ARG A 2 -70.84 -11.36 -54.65
C ARG A 2 -70.22 -11.40 -53.23
N LEU A 3 -70.03 -12.61 -52.70
CA LEU A 3 -69.13 -12.95 -51.60
C LEU A 3 -67.65 -12.82 -52.02
N SER A 4 -66.76 -12.49 -51.08
CA SER A 4 -65.43 -13.13 -50.88
C SER A 4 -64.74 -12.49 -49.66
N LYS A 5 -64.75 -13.09 -48.46
CA LYS A 5 -63.87 -14.13 -47.88
C LYS A 5 -62.47 -13.63 -47.46
N TYR A 6 -62.07 -14.03 -46.24
CA TYR A 6 -60.70 -14.09 -45.66
C TYR A 6 -60.13 -12.74 -45.15
N LEU A 7 -59.44 -12.63 -44.00
CA LEU A 7 -58.93 -13.60 -43.04
C LEU A 7 -58.52 -12.82 -41.77
N LEU A 8 -58.92 -13.38 -40.62
CA LEU A 8 -58.42 -13.10 -39.29
C LEU A 8 -56.89 -13.14 -39.25
N LEU A 9 -56.21 -12.06 -38.87
CA LEU A 9 -54.83 -12.15 -38.38
C LEU A 9 -54.66 -11.28 -37.12
N MET A 10 -54.86 -11.93 -35.97
CA MET A 10 -54.34 -11.47 -34.69
C MET A 10 -52.82 -11.32 -34.81
N LEU A 11 -52.33 -10.08 -34.89
CA LEU A 11 -50.91 -9.84 -34.67
C LEU A 11 -50.71 -9.66 -33.16
N PHE A 12 -50.47 -10.80 -32.53
CA PHE A 12 -49.93 -10.96 -31.20
C PHE A 12 -48.56 -10.25 -31.16
N PHE A 13 -48.52 -9.00 -30.69
CA PHE A 13 -47.24 -8.34 -30.44
C PHE A 13 -46.68 -8.93 -29.15
N PRO A 14 -45.53 -9.65 -29.20
CA PRO A 14 -45.00 -10.30 -28.02
C PRO A 14 -44.67 -9.21 -27.00
N LEU A 15 -45.13 -9.42 -25.75
CA LEU A 15 -44.50 -8.79 -24.61
C LEU A 15 -43.02 -9.14 -24.69
N VAL A 16 -42.22 -8.19 -25.16
CA VAL A 16 -40.78 -8.24 -25.00
C VAL A 16 -40.60 -8.10 -23.50
N LEU A 17 -40.54 -9.25 -22.84
CA LEU A 17 -39.96 -9.36 -21.51
C LEU A 17 -38.57 -8.76 -21.67
N LEU A 18 -38.42 -7.50 -21.27
CA LEU A 18 -37.16 -6.94 -20.85
C LEU A 18 -36.72 -7.88 -19.73
N SER A 19 -36.01 -8.93 -20.11
CA SER A 19 -35.14 -9.68 -19.25
C SER A 19 -34.21 -8.64 -18.67
N CYS A 20 -34.59 -8.13 -17.50
CA CYS A 20 -33.68 -7.51 -16.57
C CYS A 20 -32.71 -8.64 -16.23
N SER A 21 -31.69 -8.81 -17.07
CA SER A 21 -30.55 -9.62 -16.71
C SER A 21 -30.12 -9.06 -15.37
N LYS A 22 -30.24 -9.84 -14.30
CA LYS A 22 -29.51 -9.62 -13.07
C LYS A 22 -28.05 -9.52 -13.49
N GLY A 23 -27.62 -8.29 -13.78
CA GLY A 23 -26.22 -7.98 -13.90
C GLY A 23 -25.67 -8.31 -12.53
N ASN A 24 -24.80 -9.32 -12.47
CA ASN A 24 -23.87 -9.40 -11.36
C ASN A 24 -22.99 -8.17 -11.52
N GLU A 25 -23.44 -7.04 -10.96
CA GLU A 25 -22.70 -5.80 -10.99
C GLU A 25 -21.43 -6.04 -10.19
N HIS A 26 -20.32 -6.18 -10.90
CA HIS A 26 -19.01 -6.27 -10.29
C HIS A 26 -18.66 -4.88 -9.75
N ILE A 27 -18.66 -4.74 -8.42
CA ILE A 27 -18.39 -3.45 -7.78
C ILE A 27 -16.92 -3.44 -7.37
N THR A 28 -16.11 -2.66 -8.09
CA THR A 28 -14.71 -2.41 -7.71
C THR A 28 -14.57 -1.04 -7.04
N ARG A 29 -13.80 -0.97 -5.95
CA ARG A 29 -13.53 0.28 -5.23
C ARG A 29 -12.09 0.35 -4.74
N ASP A 30 -11.45 1.49 -4.96
CA ASP A 30 -10.17 1.80 -4.33
C ASP A 30 -10.35 2.55 -3.01
N LEU A 31 -9.58 2.13 -2.00
CA LEU A 31 -9.40 2.83 -0.74
C LEU A 31 -7.94 3.23 -0.60
N TYR A 32 -7.73 4.51 -0.30
CA TYR A 32 -6.41 5.03 0.05
C TYR A 32 -6.34 5.19 1.56
N THR A 33 -5.51 4.38 2.21
CA THR A 33 -5.35 4.39 3.67
C THR A 33 -3.95 4.78 4.06
N ARG A 34 -3.84 5.56 5.13
CA ARG A 34 -2.57 5.93 5.76
C ARG A 34 -2.40 5.07 7.01
N ALA A 35 -1.32 4.31 7.06
CA ALA A 35 -0.95 3.60 8.28
C ALA A 35 -0.57 4.60 9.37
N LEU A 36 -0.78 4.21 10.62
CA LEU A 36 -0.29 4.99 11.77
C LEU A 36 1.25 5.10 11.67
N PRO A 37 1.83 6.29 11.87
CA PRO A 37 3.28 6.45 11.87
C PRO A 37 3.93 5.55 12.92
N VAL A 38 4.94 4.79 12.50
CA VAL A 38 5.71 3.93 13.40
C VAL A 38 6.97 4.66 13.83
N SER A 39 7.15 4.84 15.14
CA SER A 39 8.35 5.45 15.71
C SER A 39 9.41 4.40 15.99
N PHE A 40 10.66 4.68 15.64
CA PHE A 40 11.81 3.82 15.93
C PHE A 40 13.06 4.66 16.21
N ASP A 41 14.06 4.01 16.82
CA ASP A 41 15.39 4.58 16.99
C ASP A 41 16.25 4.26 15.76
N PHE A 42 16.68 5.31 15.07
CA PHE A 42 17.75 5.20 14.10
C PHE A 42 19.06 4.99 14.89
N PRO A 43 19.80 3.89 14.68
CA PRO A 43 20.95 3.56 15.51
C PRO A 43 22.12 4.54 15.32
N ALA A 44 23.04 4.56 16.29
CA ALA A 44 24.34 5.18 16.09
C ALA A 44 25.11 4.43 14.98
N ILE A 45 25.69 5.17 14.05
CA ILE A 45 26.38 4.59 12.89
C ILE A 45 27.87 4.75 13.08
N THR A 46 28.55 3.63 13.28
CA THR A 46 30.01 3.59 13.48
C THR A 46 30.77 3.21 12.21
N ASP A 47 30.10 2.60 11.22
CA ASP A 47 30.66 2.18 9.94
C ASP A 47 29.82 2.73 8.77
N SER A 48 30.49 3.41 7.84
CA SER A 48 29.91 4.01 6.64
C SER A 48 30.41 3.34 5.35
N THR A 49 31.16 2.24 5.46
CA THR A 49 31.81 1.58 4.31
C THR A 49 30.93 0.50 3.66
N LYS A 50 29.89 0.03 4.36
CA LYS A 50 29.03 -1.07 3.94
C LYS A 50 27.56 -0.68 3.94
N VAL A 51 26.75 -1.48 3.26
CA VAL A 51 25.29 -1.49 3.44
C VAL A 51 25.00 -2.12 4.80
N ILE A 52 24.21 -1.44 5.62
CA ILE A 52 23.80 -1.92 6.95
C ILE A 52 22.28 -2.06 7.02
N THR A 53 21.81 -2.99 7.83
CA THR A 53 20.45 -2.93 8.35
C THR A 53 20.38 -1.82 9.37
N ILE A 54 19.56 -0.81 9.09
CA ILE A 54 19.35 0.34 9.97
C ILE A 54 18.44 -0.07 11.12
N THR A 55 17.31 -0.69 10.81
CA THR A 55 16.37 -1.15 11.82
C THR A 55 15.44 -2.21 11.24
N GLU A 56 14.83 -2.98 12.14
CA GLU A 56 13.70 -3.84 11.85
C GLU A 56 12.62 -3.59 12.90
N PHE A 57 11.38 -3.37 12.47
CA PHE A 57 10.28 -3.15 13.38
C PHE A 57 8.98 -3.76 12.86
N LYS A 58 8.17 -4.23 13.81
CA LYS A 58 6.87 -4.83 13.54
C LYS A 58 5.90 -3.78 13.02
N GLY A 59 5.29 -4.07 11.87
CA GLY A 59 4.07 -3.39 11.46
C GLY A 59 2.86 -4.07 12.09
N SER A 60 1.85 -3.27 12.43
CA SER A 60 0.54 -3.77 12.84
C SER A 60 -0.52 -2.93 12.14
N THR A 61 -1.46 -3.59 11.48
CA THR A 61 -2.59 -2.91 10.84
C THR A 61 -3.81 -3.80 10.93
N ASN A 62 -4.88 -3.29 11.53
CA ASN A 62 -6.18 -3.94 11.50
C ASN A 62 -6.92 -3.51 10.23
N LEU A 63 -6.65 -4.21 9.12
CA LEU A 63 -7.23 -3.88 7.82
C LEU A 63 -8.74 -4.03 7.79
N ASP A 64 -9.30 -5.03 8.48
CA ASP A 64 -10.75 -5.26 8.51
C ASP A 64 -11.50 -4.08 9.12
N SER A 65 -11.03 -3.60 10.27
CA SER A 65 -11.61 -2.42 10.92
C SER A 65 -11.52 -1.19 10.03
N LEU A 66 -10.38 -0.96 9.38
CA LEU A 66 -10.19 0.18 8.47
C LEU A 66 -11.13 0.11 7.25
N ILE A 67 -11.26 -1.06 6.63
CA ILE A 67 -12.11 -1.27 5.45
C ILE A 67 -13.58 -1.12 5.80
N ARG A 68 -14.04 -1.79 6.87
CA ARG A 68 -15.45 -1.72 7.29
C ARG A 68 -15.85 -0.30 7.67
N VAL A 69 -15.01 0.44 8.40
CA VAL A 69 -15.27 1.85 8.72
C VAL A 69 -15.31 2.71 7.45
N ALA A 70 -14.34 2.55 6.52
CA ALA A 70 -14.27 3.37 5.31
C ALA A 70 -15.37 3.08 4.27
N THR A 71 -16.01 1.91 4.36
CA THR A 71 -17.03 1.44 3.40
C THR A 71 -18.42 1.29 4.01
N ASN A 72 -18.63 1.73 5.26
CA ASN A 72 -19.88 1.50 5.99
C ASN A 72 -20.29 0.02 6.01
N SER A 73 -19.32 -0.86 6.23
CA SER A 73 -19.46 -2.32 6.28
C SER A 73 -19.96 -2.98 4.97
N GLN A 74 -19.89 -2.30 3.83
CA GLN A 74 -20.21 -2.90 2.53
C GLN A 74 -19.15 -3.91 2.07
N PHE A 75 -17.89 -3.68 2.48
CA PHE A 75 -16.75 -4.54 2.17
C PHE A 75 -16.07 -5.02 3.46
N GLY A 76 -15.41 -6.16 3.39
CA GLY A 76 -14.52 -6.72 4.42
C GLY A 76 -13.15 -7.09 3.86
N THR A 77 -12.31 -7.76 4.66
CA THR A 77 -11.00 -8.26 4.20
C THR A 77 -11.10 -9.35 3.16
N GLU A 78 -12.21 -10.09 3.16
CA GLU A 78 -12.57 -11.11 2.18
C GLU A 78 -12.68 -10.53 0.75
N ASP A 79 -13.09 -9.26 0.63
CA ASP A 79 -13.29 -8.58 -0.65
C ASP A 79 -12.03 -7.88 -1.16
N ILE A 80 -10.88 -8.02 -0.47
CA ILE A 80 -9.61 -7.42 -0.91
C ILE A 80 -9.12 -8.15 -2.15
N GLU A 81 -9.08 -7.45 -3.28
CA GLU A 81 -8.44 -7.92 -4.50
C GLU A 81 -6.93 -7.65 -4.45
N SER A 82 -6.52 -6.47 -3.97
CA SER A 82 -5.10 -6.12 -3.88
C SER A 82 -4.78 -5.09 -2.81
N ILE A 83 -3.54 -5.15 -2.32
CA ILE A 83 -2.93 -4.15 -1.44
C ILE A 83 -1.60 -3.75 -2.05
N ARG A 84 -1.43 -2.46 -2.34
CA ARG A 84 -0.19 -1.92 -2.90
C ARG A 84 0.31 -0.77 -2.04
N LEU A 85 1.62 -0.68 -1.84
CA LEU A 85 2.25 0.50 -1.24
C LEU A 85 2.16 1.66 -2.23
N SER A 86 1.60 2.80 -1.81
CA SER A 86 1.47 3.99 -2.66
C SER A 86 2.51 5.05 -2.35
N SER A 87 2.88 5.20 -1.07
CA SER A 87 3.92 6.13 -0.67
C SER A 87 4.58 5.68 0.63
N LEU A 88 5.85 6.05 0.78
CA LEU A 88 6.61 5.83 1.99
C LEU A 88 7.41 7.09 2.32
N LYS A 89 7.32 7.54 3.57
CA LYS A 89 7.99 8.75 4.03
C LYS A 89 8.59 8.50 5.42
N MET A 90 9.78 9.04 5.65
CA MET A 90 10.34 9.13 6.99
C MET A 90 10.56 10.56 7.42
N ASP A 91 10.41 10.81 8.71
CA ASP A 91 10.70 12.08 9.35
C ASP A 91 11.59 11.86 10.58
N VAL A 92 12.62 12.67 10.75
CA VAL A 92 13.42 12.71 11.98
C VAL A 92 12.68 13.54 13.03
N VAL A 93 12.51 12.98 14.22
CA VAL A 93 11.93 13.70 15.36
C VAL A 93 13.03 14.54 15.99
N ASN A 94 12.82 15.86 16.05
CA ASN A 94 13.78 16.83 16.61
C ASN A 94 15.16 16.80 15.91
N SER A 95 15.18 16.90 14.58
CA SER A 95 16.43 16.90 13.82
C SER A 95 17.32 18.11 14.10
N ASP A 96 18.62 17.96 13.89
CA ASP A 96 19.59 19.07 13.87
C ASP A 96 20.54 18.95 12.66
N THR A 97 21.64 19.70 12.66
CA THR A 97 22.64 19.68 11.58
C THR A 97 23.43 18.36 11.47
N THR A 98 23.39 17.53 12.52
CA THR A 98 24.08 16.25 12.66
C THR A 98 23.15 15.06 12.38
N TYR A 99 21.95 15.06 12.97
CA TYR A 99 20.97 13.97 12.92
C TYR A 99 19.83 14.32 11.96
N ASN A 100 20.08 14.08 10.67
CA ASN A 100 19.14 14.34 9.59
C ASN A 100 19.47 13.43 8.39
N PHE A 101 18.59 13.36 7.39
CA PHE A 101 18.74 12.38 6.31
C PHE A 101 19.89 12.64 5.34
N ARG A 102 20.61 13.77 5.43
CA ARG A 102 21.88 13.97 4.71
C ARG A 102 22.92 12.88 5.00
N LEU A 103 22.79 12.21 6.15
CA LEU A 103 23.66 11.10 6.53
C LEU A 103 23.52 9.88 5.62
N LEU A 104 22.43 9.73 4.88
CA LEU A 104 22.18 8.57 4.01
C LEU A 104 22.80 8.80 2.62
N GLU A 105 23.46 7.78 2.07
CA GLU A 105 23.82 7.74 0.65
C GLU A 105 22.66 7.16 -0.16
N ASN A 106 22.08 6.06 0.33
CA ASN A 106 20.89 5.42 -0.21
C ASN A 106 20.10 4.75 0.91
N LEU A 107 18.87 4.34 0.58
CA LEU A 107 17.98 3.67 1.50
C LEU A 107 17.03 2.75 0.73
N SER A 108 16.85 1.55 1.21
CA SER A 108 15.87 0.58 0.74
C SER A 108 14.99 0.12 1.89
N VAL A 109 13.74 -0.20 1.56
CA VAL A 109 12.77 -0.77 2.49
C VAL A 109 12.19 -2.03 1.89
N LYS A 110 12.13 -3.09 2.69
CA LYS A 110 11.45 -4.35 2.36
C LYS A 110 10.55 -4.77 3.51
N LEU A 111 9.59 -5.63 3.23
CA LEU A 111 8.78 -6.31 4.23
C LEU A 111 9.28 -7.75 4.40
N SER A 112 9.35 -8.21 5.65
CA SER A 112 9.54 -9.62 5.98
C SER A 112 8.30 -10.14 6.72
N SER A 113 7.89 -11.37 6.43
CA SER A 113 6.90 -12.12 7.21
C SER A 113 7.48 -13.50 7.57
N ARG A 114 6.73 -14.32 8.31
CA ARG A 114 7.21 -15.67 8.72
C ARG A 114 7.60 -16.59 7.56
N SER A 115 7.01 -16.39 6.38
CA SER A 115 7.17 -17.28 5.23
C SER A 115 7.77 -16.60 4.01
N THR A 116 7.87 -15.27 4.00
CA THR A 116 8.18 -14.51 2.78
C THR A 116 8.99 -13.27 3.10
N LEU A 117 10.07 -13.06 2.35
CA LEU A 117 10.74 -11.76 2.27
C LEU A 117 10.28 -11.11 0.97
N SER A 118 9.73 -9.90 1.03
CA SER A 118 9.41 -9.16 -0.20
C SER A 118 10.69 -8.71 -0.88
N ASP A 119 10.61 -8.46 -2.18
CA ASP A 119 11.57 -7.61 -2.87
C ASP A 119 11.64 -6.21 -2.22
N GLU A 120 12.61 -5.40 -2.65
CA GLU A 120 12.64 -3.98 -2.29
C GLU A 120 11.28 -3.36 -2.69
N LEU A 121 10.59 -2.78 -1.69
CA LEU A 121 9.29 -2.14 -1.87
C LEU A 121 9.41 -0.66 -2.17
N ALA A 122 10.45 -0.04 -1.64
CA ALA A 122 10.74 1.35 -1.85
C ALA A 122 12.24 1.60 -1.74
N LYS A 123 12.76 2.52 -2.55
CA LYS A 123 14.20 2.79 -2.63
C LYS A 123 14.49 4.24 -2.99
N VAL A 124 15.40 4.84 -2.22
CA VAL A 124 16.16 6.02 -2.60
C VAL A 124 17.52 5.55 -3.12
N THR A 125 17.73 5.62 -4.43
CA THR A 125 18.97 5.16 -5.09
C THR A 125 20.15 6.09 -4.81
N SER A 126 19.90 7.39 -4.77
CA SER A 126 20.87 8.42 -4.44
C SER A 126 20.19 9.53 -3.65
N ASN A 127 20.64 9.76 -2.43
CA ASN A 127 20.10 10.78 -1.56
C ASN A 127 20.95 12.07 -1.61
N SER A 128 20.28 13.21 -1.67
CA SER A 128 20.93 14.52 -1.73
C SER A 128 21.81 14.78 -0.51
N ASP A 129 22.91 15.51 -0.70
CA ASP A 129 23.81 15.90 0.38
C ASP A 129 23.40 17.22 1.06
N ILE A 130 22.10 17.39 1.29
CA ILE A 130 21.49 18.58 1.89
C ILE A 130 20.80 18.18 3.19
N ILE A 131 20.89 19.04 4.21
CA ILE A 131 20.21 18.82 5.50
C ILE A 131 18.71 18.73 5.25
N SER A 132 18.12 17.58 5.56
CA SER A 132 16.68 17.36 5.45
C SER A 132 16.16 16.52 6.61
N GLN A 133 15.08 16.98 7.23
CA GLN A 133 14.38 16.25 8.29
C GLN A 133 13.45 15.18 7.74
N THR A 134 13.10 15.27 6.45
CA THR A 134 12.14 14.39 5.79
C THR A 134 12.80 13.74 4.58
N ILE A 135 12.51 12.46 4.36
CA ILE A 135 12.87 11.76 3.13
C ILE A 135 11.65 11.01 2.60
N ASN A 136 11.32 11.28 1.34
CA ASN A 136 10.36 10.47 0.61
C ASN A 136 11.12 9.29 0.01
N ILE A 137 10.57 8.09 0.15
CA ILE A 137 11.18 6.86 -0.34
C ILE A 137 10.30 6.37 -1.50
N PRO A 138 10.72 6.57 -2.75
CA PRO A 138 9.95 6.16 -3.92
C PRO A 138 9.64 4.66 -3.88
N VAL A 139 8.38 4.28 -4.14
CA VAL A 139 7.98 2.87 -4.26
C VAL A 139 8.62 2.28 -5.51
N THR A 140 9.21 1.10 -5.38
CA THR A 140 9.87 0.39 -6.47
C THR A 140 8.84 -0.44 -7.24
N GLY A 141 8.44 0.08 -8.40
CA GLY A 141 7.53 -0.57 -9.33
C GLY A 141 6.04 -0.47 -8.93
N PRO A 142 5.12 -0.51 -9.91
CA PRO A 142 3.69 -0.34 -9.66
C PRO A 142 2.98 -1.55 -9.02
N ASP A 143 3.63 -2.70 -8.86
CA ASP A 143 2.94 -3.98 -8.74
C ASP A 143 3.35 -4.88 -7.58
N VAL A 144 4.03 -4.36 -6.55
CA VAL A 144 4.28 -5.20 -5.37
C VAL A 144 2.96 -5.42 -4.62
N GLN A 145 2.37 -6.58 -4.87
CA GLN A 145 1.16 -7.08 -4.21
C GLN A 145 1.51 -7.49 -2.78
N LEU A 146 0.88 -6.85 -1.81
CA LEU A 146 1.16 -7.04 -0.39
C LEU A 146 0.08 -7.86 0.34
N LYS A 147 -1.01 -8.25 -0.34
CA LYS A 147 -2.13 -9.00 0.26
C LYS A 147 -1.65 -10.18 1.12
N ASP A 148 -0.72 -10.99 0.61
CA ASP A 148 -0.22 -12.17 1.34
C ASP A 148 0.61 -11.81 2.57
N VAL A 149 1.38 -10.73 2.50
CA VAL A 149 2.18 -10.22 3.62
C VAL A 149 1.26 -9.76 4.76
N PHE A 150 0.16 -9.07 4.43
CA PHE A 150 -0.82 -8.63 5.41
C PHE A 150 -1.67 -9.78 5.96
N ASN A 151 -2.04 -10.75 5.12
CA ASN A 151 -2.78 -11.94 5.55
C ASN A 151 -2.00 -12.83 6.53
N ALA A 152 -0.66 -12.80 6.47
CA ALA A 152 0.17 -13.50 7.45
C ALA A 152 0.05 -12.94 8.89
N GLY A 153 -0.57 -11.77 9.07
CA GLY A 153 -0.90 -11.17 10.37
C GLY A 153 0.29 -10.60 11.16
N ASN A 154 1.52 -10.99 10.83
CA ASN A 154 2.74 -10.44 11.40
C ASN A 154 3.75 -10.17 10.28
N TYR A 155 4.14 -8.92 10.12
CA TYR A 155 5.18 -8.50 9.18
C TYR A 155 6.11 -7.48 9.84
N ASN A 156 7.36 -7.43 9.40
CA ASN A 156 8.32 -6.43 9.82
C ASN A 156 8.71 -5.58 8.61
N TYR A 157 8.89 -4.28 8.86
CA TYR A 157 9.66 -3.45 7.97
C TYR A 157 11.14 -3.64 8.26
N VAL A 158 11.92 -3.86 7.21
CA VAL A 158 13.37 -3.91 7.29
C VAL A 158 13.91 -2.74 6.48
N LEU A 159 14.54 -1.80 7.19
CA LEU A 159 15.19 -0.64 6.59
C LEU A 159 16.67 -0.92 6.50
N PHE A 160 17.25 -0.76 5.32
CA PHE A 160 18.66 -0.99 5.10
C PHE A 160 19.20 -0.03 4.05
N GLY A 161 20.49 0.27 4.10
CA GLY A 161 21.08 1.21 3.17
C GLY A 161 22.54 1.48 3.47
N LYS A 162 23.15 2.31 2.63
CA LYS A 162 24.51 2.78 2.80
C LYS A 162 24.49 4.18 3.40
N ILE A 163 25.34 4.35 4.41
CA ILE A 163 25.46 5.59 5.15
C ILE A 163 26.65 6.39 4.62
N ARG A 164 26.46 7.70 4.43
CA ARG A 164 27.50 8.66 4.07
C ARG A 164 28.23 9.24 5.28
N ARG A 165 27.52 9.49 6.40
CA ARG A 165 28.10 10.10 7.62
C ARG A 165 27.79 9.30 8.87
N LYS A 166 28.83 9.08 9.67
CA LYS A 166 28.75 8.42 10.98
C LYS A 166 27.99 9.29 11.98
N THR A 167 27.35 8.65 12.94
CA THR A 167 26.65 9.30 14.05
C THR A 167 27.10 8.65 15.36
N SER A 168 27.29 9.44 16.41
CA SER A 168 27.77 8.95 17.71
C SER A 168 26.63 8.52 18.64
N ARG A 169 25.38 8.85 18.30
CA ARG A 169 24.18 8.55 19.10
C ARG A 169 23.02 8.14 18.19
N SER A 170 22.09 7.39 18.76
CA SER A 170 20.80 7.11 18.12
C SER A 170 19.89 8.34 18.14
N PHE A 171 18.97 8.42 17.20
CA PHE A 171 17.98 9.49 17.13
C PHE A 171 16.61 8.96 16.68
N LYS A 172 15.54 9.64 17.11
CA LYS A 172 14.16 9.20 16.88
C LYS A 172 13.73 9.50 15.44
N THR A 173 13.12 8.54 14.79
CA THR A 173 12.58 8.65 13.43
C THR A 173 11.18 8.05 13.38
N THR A 174 10.32 8.58 12.51
CA THR A 174 9.02 8.01 12.19
C THR A 174 9.00 7.52 10.76
N LEU A 175 8.37 6.36 10.50
CA LEU A 175 8.01 5.87 9.17
C LEU A 175 6.50 5.99 8.98
N THR A 176 6.06 6.61 7.90
CA THR A 176 4.66 6.65 7.49
C THR A 176 4.49 5.97 6.14
N ALA A 177 3.65 4.95 6.09
CA ALA A 177 3.26 4.25 4.86
C ALA A 177 1.84 4.64 4.46
N GLN A 178 1.60 4.74 3.16
CA GLN A 178 0.25 4.79 2.60
C GLN A 178 0.05 3.62 1.66
N TYR A 179 -1.17 3.11 1.64
CA TYR A 179 -1.56 1.96 0.83
C TYR A 179 -2.76 2.30 -0.03
N ARG A 180 -2.77 1.71 -1.22
CA ARG A 180 -3.97 1.55 -2.05
C ARG A 180 -4.48 0.14 -1.85
N ILE A 181 -5.72 0.02 -1.40
CA ILE A 181 -6.45 -1.23 -1.26
C ILE A 181 -7.54 -1.24 -2.32
N THR A 182 -7.51 -2.21 -3.23
CA THR A 182 -8.58 -2.41 -4.21
C THR A 182 -9.50 -3.52 -3.69
N LEU A 183 -10.78 -3.21 -3.61
CA LEU A 183 -11.85 -4.09 -3.16
C LEU A 183 -12.75 -4.45 -4.34
N ALA A 184 -13.23 -5.69 -4.40
CA ALA A 184 -14.10 -6.15 -5.48
C ALA A 184 -15.13 -7.17 -4.96
N LYS A 185 -16.38 -7.05 -5.41
CA LYS A 185 -17.51 -7.93 -5.04
C LYS A 185 -18.41 -8.23 -6.24
#